data_AF-A0A512RP75-F1
#
_entry.id   AF-A0A512RP75-F1
#
_cell.length_a   1.000
_cell.length_b   1.000
_cell.length_c   1.000
_cell.angle_alpha   90.00
_cell.angle_beta   90.00
_cell.angle_gamma   90.00
#
_symmetry.space_group_name_H-M   'P 1'
#
loop_
_entity.id
_entity.type
_entity.pdbx_description
1 polymer ?
#
loop_
_entity_poly.entity_id
_entity_poly.type
_entity_poly.pdbx_seq_one_letter_code
_entity_poly.pdbx_strand_id
1 'polypeptide(L)'
;MHSSPHILLLALITICNICRAQTGIFIPPNSDIMVFKTDTVSIFSNVQNAGRFGSMKGSMIYFYGQRWRNEQTALIPDEHYYNDTLRPDAGTFSFAARNGPQFLFGGYNTGTHSGASFPRLRLANPNGLYLEDLGDAKVRYLLQLDSGHFFLNGWNLAIGHQSPGNITGYSDRRFIVTGTQPGGGYLFREHLTGAEVEVAFPVGTAPGSYSPLTVHYQGHAPAGFHARVFDSVYASAISGPALVENHVLKTWNAGSENGNGPVLIRLQHEREQEDTLFSYHRDSSYISRYLPSTGWDTLPPGGIATPGPITTETPQLQSYHHTRLFPDGIGNNLYLAKSAIPFPRESRSLVDLLFFAYRKDVRWVQTYWYTRREVNVLHFELQRRREHEDTFYTVKTILPVITGGNSDLAQYYSYEDDNQYDNWTYYRVKTVTRDGRIFYSEIRKVSWFYRVTVYPNPNNGNFRVDLFGIDKTVRMNMYDMAGRLMKSMLLTAQSNPVSVNIPSGTYVLVFYDTAHKDKRIGAQEVIILK
;
A
#
# COMPACT_ATOMS: atom_id res chain seq x y z
N MET A 1 81.86 39.11 44.12
CA MET A 1 81.71 39.15 42.65
C MET A 1 80.57 38.22 42.28
N HIS A 2 79.55 38.80 41.65
CA HIS A 2 78.24 38.27 41.24
C HIS A 2 77.32 37.59 42.27
N SER A 3 76.36 38.41 42.71
CA SER A 3 75.18 38.18 43.53
C SER A 3 73.90 38.18 42.67
N SER A 4 73.06 37.14 42.81
CA SER A 4 71.57 37.11 42.73
C SER A 4 70.83 37.69 41.49
N PRO A 5 69.48 37.56 41.37
CA PRO A 5 68.55 36.54 41.85
C PRO A 5 67.51 36.11 40.78
N HIS A 6 66.61 35.20 41.16
CA HIS A 6 65.31 34.98 40.50
C HIS A 6 64.50 36.28 40.37
N ILE A 7 63.93 36.53 39.18
CA ILE A 7 62.85 37.50 38.97
C ILE A 7 61.75 36.83 38.14
N LEU A 8 60.62 36.67 38.82
CA LEU A 8 59.27 36.54 38.30
C LEU A 8 58.92 37.81 37.49
N LEU A 9 58.51 37.69 36.22
CA LEU A 9 57.88 38.80 35.51
C LEU A 9 56.48 38.40 35.03
N LEU A 10 55.50 38.86 35.80
CA LEU A 10 54.10 39.02 35.43
C LEU A 10 53.94 40.46 34.94
N ALA A 11 53.58 40.68 33.67
CA ALA A 11 53.09 41.98 33.13
C ALA A 11 52.28 41.70 31.85
N LEU A 12 50.96 41.55 31.98
CA LEU A 12 49.90 42.55 31.78
C LEU A 12 49.62 42.90 30.31
N ILE A 13 48.41 42.49 29.92
CA ILE A 13 47.68 42.67 28.66
C ILE A 13 47.37 44.16 28.42
N THR A 14 47.58 44.64 27.19
CA THR A 14 46.57 45.39 26.39
C THR A 14 47.19 45.88 25.07
N ILE A 15 46.73 45.34 23.93
CA ILE A 15 46.14 46.08 22.79
C ILE A 15 45.84 45.05 21.67
N CYS A 16 44.54 44.91 21.39
CA CYS A 16 43.87 44.31 20.22
C CYS A 16 44.68 43.44 19.24
N ASN A 17 44.45 42.13 19.31
CA ASN A 17 43.74 41.44 18.25
C ASN A 17 42.79 40.44 18.89
N ILE A 18 41.53 40.41 18.45
CA ILE A 18 40.52 39.45 18.90
C ILE A 18 40.97 38.07 18.41
N CYS A 19 41.82 37.39 19.17
CA CYS A 19 42.10 35.99 18.98
C CYS A 19 40.90 35.25 19.58
N ARG A 20 39.89 34.93 18.75
CA ARG A 20 38.85 33.99 19.16
C ARG A 20 39.56 32.68 19.48
N ALA A 21 39.55 32.29 20.76
CA ALA A 21 40.04 30.98 21.17
C ALA A 21 39.36 29.91 20.31
N GLN A 22 40.15 29.12 19.60
CA GLN A 22 39.64 28.00 18.83
C GLN A 22 39.13 26.95 19.81
N THR A 23 37.81 26.85 19.97
CA THR A 23 37.16 25.85 20.83
C THR A 23 37.11 24.52 20.09
N GLY A 24 38.26 23.84 19.93
CA GLY A 24 38.35 22.56 19.22
C GLY A 24 39.76 22.12 18.84
N ILE A 25 39.90 20.86 18.41
CA ILE A 25 41.10 20.33 17.75
C ILE A 25 41.08 20.81 16.30
N PHE A 26 42.20 21.36 15.85
CA PHE A 26 42.41 21.75 14.46
C PHE A 26 43.63 21.04 13.90
N ILE A 27 43.46 20.42 12.74
CA ILE A 27 44.51 19.72 12.00
C ILE A 27 44.79 20.56 10.76
N PRO A 28 45.86 21.36 10.73
CA PRO A 28 46.16 22.26 9.62
C PRO A 28 46.38 21.53 8.29
N PRO A 29 46.20 22.21 7.15
CA PRO A 29 46.61 21.68 5.85
C PRO A 29 48.06 21.19 5.87
N ASN A 30 48.33 20.07 5.20
CA ASN A 30 49.64 19.41 5.12
C ASN A 30 50.20 18.88 6.46
N SER A 31 49.44 18.95 7.56
CA SER A 31 49.80 18.26 8.79
C SER A 31 49.33 16.81 8.78
N ASP A 32 49.99 15.98 9.58
CA ASP A 32 49.74 14.54 9.63
C ASP A 32 49.63 14.07 11.09
N ILE A 33 48.53 13.40 11.41
CA ILE A 33 48.27 12.74 12.68
C ILE A 33 47.97 11.28 12.37
N MET A 34 48.62 10.35 13.06
CA MET A 34 48.40 8.91 12.90
C MET A 34 48.14 8.26 14.26
N VAL A 35 47.09 7.45 14.36
CA VAL A 35 46.80 6.64 15.55
C VAL A 35 47.28 5.22 15.32
N PHE A 36 48.19 4.73 16.17
CA PHE A 36 48.84 3.44 15.98
C PHE A 36 47.96 2.28 16.47
N LYS A 37 48.27 1.08 15.96
CA LYS A 37 47.47 -0.16 16.06
C LYS A 37 46.92 -0.50 17.46
N THR A 38 47.61 -0.15 18.54
CA THR A 38 47.21 -0.47 19.92
C THR A 38 46.62 0.72 20.67
N ASP A 39 46.58 1.90 20.05
CA ASP A 39 46.22 3.13 20.71
C ASP A 39 44.70 3.31 20.73
N THR A 40 44.24 3.92 21.84
CA THR A 40 42.88 4.42 21.98
C THR A 40 42.95 5.92 22.24
N VAL A 41 42.35 6.72 21.35
CA VAL A 41 42.32 8.18 21.45
C VAL A 41 40.89 8.62 21.74
N SER A 42 40.70 9.49 22.73
CA SER A 42 39.41 10.10 23.05
C SER A 42 39.45 11.60 22.83
N ILE A 43 38.51 12.12 22.04
CA ILE A 43 38.43 13.53 21.66
C ILE A 43 37.12 14.10 22.21
N PHE A 44 37.22 15.04 23.15
CA PHE A 44 36.06 15.63 23.84
C PHE A 44 35.60 16.98 23.27
N SER A 45 36.43 17.62 22.45
CA SER A 45 36.10 18.89 21.78
C SER A 45 35.69 18.67 20.32
N ASN A 46 35.17 19.70 19.66
CA ASN A 46 34.93 19.66 18.21
C ASN A 46 36.26 19.43 17.45
N VAL A 47 36.16 18.83 16.26
CA VAL A 47 37.31 18.57 15.36
C VAL A 47 37.11 19.31 14.06
N GLN A 48 38.13 20.04 13.62
CA GLN A 48 38.24 20.56 12.27
C GLN A 48 39.51 20.00 11.63
N ASN A 49 39.33 19.17 10.62
CA ASN A 49 40.39 18.51 9.89
C ASN A 49 40.59 19.16 8.53
N ALA A 50 41.74 19.80 8.31
CA ALA A 50 42.16 20.30 7.00
C ALA A 50 43.43 19.58 6.47
N GLY A 51 44.01 18.69 7.28
CA GLY A 51 45.21 17.90 6.98
C GLY A 51 44.89 16.41 6.85
N ARG A 52 45.71 15.57 7.49
CA ARG A 52 45.56 14.10 7.47
C ARG A 52 45.36 13.58 8.91
N PHE A 53 44.26 12.86 9.12
CA PHE A 53 44.00 12.12 10.35
C PHE A 53 43.96 10.62 10.03
N GLY A 54 45.13 9.99 9.99
CA GLY A 54 45.29 8.57 9.73
C GLY A 54 44.99 7.67 10.93
N SER A 55 44.75 6.39 10.64
CA SER A 55 44.64 5.35 11.66
C SER A 55 45.16 4.01 11.14
N MET A 56 45.76 3.20 12.03
CA MET A 56 46.20 1.84 11.72
C MET A 56 45.17 0.80 12.16
N LYS A 57 45.15 -0.36 11.49
CA LYS A 57 44.27 -1.48 11.84
C LYS A 57 44.41 -1.86 13.32
N GLY A 58 43.31 -1.80 14.07
CA GLY A 58 43.24 -2.13 15.49
C GLY A 58 43.10 -0.92 16.41
N SER A 59 43.42 0.28 15.92
CA SER A 59 43.25 1.52 16.69
C SER A 59 41.78 1.91 16.86
N MET A 60 41.50 2.62 17.96
CA MET A 60 40.15 3.12 18.28
C MET A 60 40.18 4.62 18.57
N ILE A 61 39.37 5.39 17.85
CA ILE A 61 39.24 6.84 18.01
C ILE A 61 37.82 7.13 18.47
N TYR A 62 37.64 7.48 19.75
CA TYR A 62 36.35 7.91 20.30
C TYR A 62 36.18 9.42 20.15
N PHE A 63 35.14 9.82 19.44
CA PHE A 63 34.73 11.21 19.30
C PHE A 63 33.51 11.50 20.17
N TYR A 64 33.70 12.36 21.18
CA TYR A 64 32.68 12.84 22.12
C TYR A 64 32.32 14.31 21.92
N GLY A 65 33.08 15.05 21.09
CA GLY A 65 32.74 16.42 20.70
C GLY A 65 31.43 16.51 19.92
N GLN A 66 30.91 17.72 19.72
CA GLN A 66 29.62 17.90 19.06
C GLN A 66 29.73 17.87 17.53
N ARG A 67 30.78 18.47 16.96
CA ARG A 67 30.97 18.61 15.50
C ARG A 67 32.32 18.08 15.03
N TRP A 68 32.29 17.26 13.98
CA TRP A 68 33.46 16.85 13.21
C TRP A 68 33.36 17.43 11.80
N ARG A 69 34.37 18.19 11.38
CA ARG A 69 34.39 18.82 10.06
C ARG A 69 35.66 18.48 9.31
N ASN A 70 35.52 17.90 8.12
CA ASN A 70 36.62 17.70 7.18
C ASN A 70 36.58 18.77 6.09
N GLU A 71 37.63 19.58 5.92
CA GLU A 71 37.74 20.43 4.73
C GLU A 71 37.87 19.58 3.45
N GLN A 72 37.60 20.16 2.29
CA GLN A 72 37.56 19.43 1.01
C GLN A 72 38.88 18.72 0.65
N THR A 73 40.02 19.24 1.11
CA THR A 73 41.36 18.66 0.89
C THR A 73 41.80 17.70 2.00
N ALA A 74 40.98 17.52 3.04
CA ALA A 74 41.34 16.70 4.18
C ALA A 74 41.33 15.21 3.81
N LEU A 75 42.18 14.43 4.49
CA LEU A 75 42.26 12.99 4.32
C LEU A 75 42.11 12.28 5.67
N ILE A 76 41.56 11.07 5.61
CA ILE A 76 41.51 10.14 6.75
C ILE A 76 42.16 8.83 6.28
N PRO A 77 43.49 8.83 6.07
CA PRO A 77 44.20 7.72 5.47
C PRO A 77 44.20 6.48 6.36
N ASP A 78 44.45 5.33 5.73
CA ASP A 78 44.73 4.07 6.40
C ASP A 78 46.22 3.75 6.34
N GLU A 79 46.63 2.57 6.80
CA GLU A 79 48.03 2.14 6.75
C GLU A 79 48.56 1.93 5.32
N HIS A 80 47.67 1.58 4.37
CA HIS A 80 48.03 1.38 2.96
C HIS A 80 48.43 2.70 2.27
N TYR A 81 47.81 3.82 2.64
CA TYR A 81 48.19 5.15 2.12
C TYR A 81 49.67 5.48 2.34
N TYR A 82 50.26 5.06 3.46
CA TYR A 82 51.66 5.33 3.81
C TYR A 82 52.61 4.21 3.36
N ASN A 83 52.09 3.01 3.12
CA ASN A 83 52.83 1.86 2.66
C ASN A 83 51.93 0.94 1.83
N ASP A 84 52.03 1.04 0.51
CA ASP A 84 51.19 0.32 -0.46
C ASP A 84 51.35 -1.21 -0.42
N THR A 85 52.38 -1.72 0.27
CA THR A 85 52.56 -3.16 0.52
C THR A 85 51.63 -3.68 1.61
N LEU A 86 51.10 -2.82 2.48
CA LEU A 86 50.15 -3.19 3.53
C LEU A 86 48.75 -3.37 2.94
N ARG A 87 47.95 -4.27 3.53
CA ARG A 87 46.56 -4.44 3.10
C ARG A 87 45.74 -3.21 3.48
N PRO A 88 44.81 -2.74 2.63
CA PRO A 88 43.91 -1.65 2.98
C PRO A 88 43.00 -2.04 4.17
N ASP A 89 43.30 -1.52 5.36
CA ASP A 89 42.51 -1.62 6.59
C ASP A 89 42.97 -0.52 7.57
N ALA A 90 42.13 -0.16 8.53
CA ALA A 90 42.44 0.96 9.43
C ALA A 90 41.71 0.86 10.78
N GLY A 91 41.91 1.89 11.60
CA GLY A 91 41.23 2.07 12.87
C GLY A 91 39.75 2.38 12.72
N THR A 92 39.05 2.37 13.85
CA THR A 92 37.63 2.72 13.93
C THR A 92 37.43 4.09 14.55
N PHE A 93 36.68 4.94 13.84
CA PHE A 93 36.22 6.24 14.32
C PHE A 93 34.81 6.06 14.91
N SER A 94 34.69 6.20 16.23
CA SER A 94 33.47 5.97 16.99
C SER A 94 32.83 7.29 17.42
N PHE A 95 31.68 7.63 16.83
CA PHE A 95 30.84 8.76 17.26
C PHE A 95 29.99 8.31 18.45
N ALA A 96 30.36 8.73 19.66
CA ALA A 96 29.89 8.10 20.90
C ALA A 96 29.42 9.10 21.99
N ALA A 97 29.14 10.35 21.62
CA ALA A 97 28.62 11.33 22.58
C ALA A 97 27.28 10.89 23.18
N ARG A 98 27.03 11.25 24.45
CA ARG A 98 25.76 10.98 25.15
C ARG A 98 24.93 12.24 25.41
N ASN A 99 25.54 13.42 25.30
CA ASN A 99 24.93 14.70 25.69
C ASN A 99 24.21 15.42 24.54
N GLY A 100 23.68 14.68 23.58
CA GLY A 100 22.99 15.21 22.40
C GLY A 100 23.50 14.65 21.07
N PRO A 101 22.90 15.10 19.95
CA PRO A 101 23.30 14.66 18.61
C PRO A 101 24.70 15.15 18.26
N GLN A 102 25.37 14.39 17.39
CA GLN A 102 26.63 14.79 16.77
C GLN A 102 26.42 15.18 15.32
N PHE A 103 27.28 16.05 14.82
CA PHE A 103 27.23 16.56 13.46
C PHE A 103 28.53 16.26 12.72
N LEU A 104 28.40 15.87 11.47
CA LEU A 104 29.49 15.52 10.59
C LEU A 104 29.39 16.32 9.30
N PHE A 105 30.38 17.17 9.05
CA PHE A 105 30.68 17.64 7.71
C PHE A 105 31.70 16.66 7.10
N GLY A 106 31.22 15.82 6.18
CA GLY A 106 31.97 14.65 5.71
C GLY A 106 33.20 14.99 4.87
N GLY A 107 33.14 16.08 4.09
CA GLY A 107 34.23 16.53 3.21
C GLY A 107 34.47 15.62 2.00
N TYR A 108 33.50 14.76 1.67
CA TYR A 108 33.50 13.91 0.47
C TYR A 108 32.56 14.50 -0.58
N ASN A 109 32.85 14.22 -1.85
CA ASN A 109 31.97 14.52 -2.97
C ASN A 109 31.68 13.22 -3.74
N THR A 110 30.42 12.80 -3.74
CA THR A 110 29.99 11.57 -4.43
C THR A 110 30.13 11.65 -5.94
N GLY A 111 29.91 12.82 -6.55
CA GLY A 111 30.01 13.00 -8.00
C GLY A 111 31.44 12.96 -8.56
N THR A 112 32.44 13.43 -7.79
CA THR A 112 33.86 13.35 -8.19
C THR A 112 34.60 12.17 -7.57
N HIS A 113 33.92 11.36 -6.75
CA HIS A 113 34.49 10.26 -5.96
C HIS A 113 35.77 10.63 -5.18
N SER A 114 35.82 11.82 -4.59
CA SER A 114 37.01 12.36 -3.96
C SER A 114 36.71 13.11 -2.65
N GLY A 115 37.73 13.23 -1.80
CA GLY A 115 37.65 13.90 -0.50
C GLY A 115 37.90 12.95 0.68
N ALA A 116 37.60 13.43 1.88
CA ALA A 116 37.83 12.66 3.10
C ALA A 116 36.93 11.41 3.15
N SER A 117 37.48 10.28 3.58
CA SER A 117 36.72 9.03 3.70
C SER A 117 37.15 8.25 4.95
N PHE A 118 36.21 8.06 5.87
CA PHE A 118 36.44 7.28 7.07
C PHE A 118 36.71 5.82 6.67
N PRO A 119 37.76 5.18 7.18
CA PRO A 119 37.99 3.77 6.88
C PRO A 119 36.92 2.88 7.51
N ARG A 120 36.71 3.03 8.83
CA ARG A 120 35.67 2.34 9.60
C ARG A 120 35.00 3.34 10.53
N LEU A 121 33.68 3.41 10.47
CA LEU A 121 32.87 4.32 11.28
C LEU A 121 31.94 3.49 12.17
N ARG A 122 31.94 3.80 13.47
CA ARG A 122 31.02 3.23 14.45
C ARG A 122 30.11 4.33 14.97
N LEU A 123 28.81 4.14 14.81
CA LEU A 123 27.80 5.01 15.38
C LEU A 123 27.31 4.43 16.71
N ALA A 124 27.74 5.06 17.81
CA ALA A 124 27.40 4.69 19.18
C ALA A 124 26.77 5.87 19.96
N ASN A 125 26.18 6.83 19.24
CA ASN A 125 25.46 7.96 19.82
C ASN A 125 23.95 7.73 19.70
N PRO A 126 23.21 7.51 20.82
CA PRO A 126 21.77 7.25 20.78
C PRO A 126 20.95 8.44 20.25
N ASN A 127 21.48 9.67 20.32
CA ASN A 127 20.83 10.87 19.79
C ASN A 127 21.08 11.06 18.28
N GLY A 128 21.89 10.21 17.66
CA GLY A 128 22.16 10.19 16.23
C GLY A 128 23.36 11.04 15.78
N LEU A 129 23.72 10.82 14.51
CA LEU A 129 24.76 11.52 13.78
C LEU A 129 24.15 12.16 12.53
N TYR A 130 24.27 13.47 12.39
CA TYR A 130 23.68 14.24 11.30
C TYR A 130 24.74 14.72 10.33
N LEU A 131 24.52 14.57 9.03
CA LEU A 131 25.30 15.30 8.04
C LEU A 131 24.93 16.79 8.07
N GLU A 132 25.96 17.64 8.11
CA GLU A 132 25.83 19.10 7.97
C GLU A 132 26.01 19.54 6.53
N ASP A 133 25.55 20.75 6.22
CA ASP A 133 25.52 21.30 4.86
C ASP A 133 26.86 21.28 4.13
N LEU A 134 26.83 21.01 2.82
CA LEU A 134 27.91 21.11 1.84
C LEU A 134 28.98 20.00 1.90
N GLY A 135 28.67 18.81 2.41
CA GLY A 135 29.61 17.68 2.33
C GLY A 135 28.97 16.32 2.50
N ASP A 136 29.03 15.50 1.44
CA ASP A 136 28.75 14.08 1.55
C ASP A 136 29.77 13.42 2.51
N ALA A 137 29.44 12.25 3.02
CA ALA A 137 30.34 11.42 3.81
C ALA A 137 30.67 10.12 3.08
N LYS A 138 31.83 9.55 3.38
CA LYS A 138 32.22 8.23 2.90
C LYS A 138 32.77 7.35 4.01
N VAL A 139 32.39 6.07 3.98
CA VAL A 139 32.98 5.01 4.80
C VAL A 139 33.49 3.88 3.88
N ARG A 140 34.78 3.55 3.96
CA ARG A 140 35.41 2.64 2.99
C ARG A 140 35.12 1.15 3.26
N TYR A 141 35.19 0.71 4.52
CA TYR A 141 35.17 -0.72 4.85
C TYR A 141 34.00 -1.15 5.70
N LEU A 142 33.72 -0.45 6.81
CA LEU A 142 32.71 -0.87 7.78
C LEU A 142 31.99 0.33 8.40
N LEU A 143 30.67 0.34 8.26
CA LEU A 143 29.75 1.14 9.07
C LEU A 143 29.08 0.23 10.10
N GLN A 144 29.36 0.45 11.38
CA GLN A 144 28.75 -0.30 12.48
C GLN A 144 27.72 0.59 13.21
N LEU A 145 26.47 0.14 13.29
CA LEU A 145 25.38 0.86 13.96
C LEU A 145 25.08 0.21 15.32
N ASP A 146 25.62 0.79 16.39
CA ASP A 146 25.42 0.29 17.76
C ASP A 146 24.27 1.00 18.48
N SER A 147 24.05 2.29 18.23
CA SER A 147 22.92 3.04 18.78
C SER A 147 22.63 4.30 17.98
N GLY A 148 21.36 4.68 17.89
CA GLY A 148 20.92 5.89 17.19
C GLY A 148 20.83 5.70 15.68
N HIS A 149 20.63 6.81 14.97
CA HIS A 149 20.42 6.85 13.52
C HIS A 149 21.47 7.72 12.85
N PHE A 150 21.83 7.38 11.61
CA PHE A 150 22.66 8.22 10.76
C PHE A 150 21.75 9.06 9.86
N PHE A 151 21.60 10.35 10.14
CA PHE A 151 20.75 11.25 9.39
C PHE A 151 21.50 11.88 8.22
N LEU A 152 20.98 11.67 7.02
CA LEU A 152 21.55 12.21 5.79
C LEU A 152 21.29 13.69 5.60
N ASN A 153 20.15 14.19 6.10
CA ASN A 153 19.82 15.62 6.10
C ASN A 153 20.01 16.32 4.74
N GLY A 154 19.65 15.63 3.64
CA GLY A 154 19.80 16.12 2.26
C GLY A 154 21.13 15.80 1.58
N TRP A 155 22.10 15.22 2.29
CA TRP A 155 23.44 14.86 1.79
C TRP A 155 23.61 13.36 1.62
N ASN A 156 24.70 12.93 0.99
CA ASN A 156 24.88 11.53 0.66
C ASN A 156 25.89 10.83 1.57
N LEU A 157 25.69 9.53 1.75
CA LEU A 157 26.63 8.64 2.42
C LEU A 157 27.08 7.56 1.45
N ALA A 158 28.36 7.52 1.09
CA ALA A 158 28.94 6.46 0.29
C ALA A 158 29.59 5.39 1.16
N ILE A 159 29.25 4.13 0.92
CA ILE A 159 29.86 2.98 1.58
C ILE A 159 30.55 2.11 0.54
N GLY A 160 31.82 1.81 0.77
CA GLY A 160 32.61 0.94 -0.08
C GLY A 160 33.91 1.57 -0.58
N HIS A 161 34.79 0.71 -1.05
CA HIS A 161 36.06 1.04 -1.70
C HIS A 161 36.57 -0.22 -2.40
N GLN A 162 36.40 -0.30 -3.73
CA GLN A 162 36.65 -1.52 -4.52
C GLN A 162 35.89 -2.76 -4.01
N SER A 163 34.84 -2.53 -3.23
CA SER A 163 33.89 -3.49 -2.67
C SER A 163 32.67 -2.70 -2.16
N PRO A 164 31.52 -3.34 -1.95
CA PRO A 164 30.34 -2.68 -1.36
C PRO A 164 30.53 -2.18 0.07
N GLY A 165 31.64 -2.53 0.73
CA GLY A 165 31.82 -2.37 2.17
C GLY A 165 30.78 -3.16 2.99
N ASN A 166 30.82 -3.04 4.31
CA ASN A 166 29.87 -3.69 5.20
C ASN A 166 29.09 -2.67 6.03
N ILE A 167 27.79 -2.93 6.22
CA ILE A 167 26.97 -2.25 7.22
C ILE A 167 26.49 -3.31 8.20
N THR A 168 26.73 -3.12 9.50
CA THR A 168 26.34 -4.09 10.55
C THR A 168 25.57 -3.41 11.67
N GLY A 169 24.85 -4.20 12.47
CA GLY A 169 24.07 -3.70 13.61
C GLY A 169 22.77 -2.99 13.20
N TYR A 170 22.40 -2.98 11.92
CA TYR A 170 21.17 -2.33 11.47
C TYR A 170 19.91 -3.12 11.87
N SER A 171 18.87 -2.39 12.26
CA SER A 171 17.52 -2.87 12.59
C SER A 171 16.51 -1.73 12.46
N ASP A 172 15.25 -1.96 12.81
CA ASP A 172 14.20 -0.93 12.92
C ASP A 172 14.53 0.20 13.91
N ARG A 173 15.55 0.01 14.76
CA ARG A 173 15.98 0.98 15.77
C ARG A 173 17.28 1.70 15.40
N ARG A 174 17.98 1.22 14.39
CA ARG A 174 19.34 1.65 14.01
C ARG A 174 19.51 1.53 12.50
N PHE A 175 19.39 2.65 11.81
CA PHE A 175 19.45 2.68 10.35
C PHE A 175 19.82 4.09 9.83
N ILE A 176 19.98 4.22 8.52
CA ILE A 176 20.27 5.49 7.85
C ILE A 176 18.95 6.21 7.52
N VAL A 177 18.77 7.42 8.04
CA VAL A 177 17.57 8.24 7.83
C VAL A 177 17.78 9.13 6.61
N THR A 178 16.98 8.90 5.57
CA THR A 178 17.08 9.57 4.26
C THR A 178 16.18 10.81 4.15
N GLY A 179 15.19 10.95 5.04
CA GLY A 179 14.25 12.07 5.09
C GLY A 179 12.84 11.69 4.63
N THR A 180 11.84 12.49 5.01
CA THR A 180 10.42 12.23 4.68
C THR A 180 10.00 12.78 3.32
N GLN A 181 10.78 13.70 2.74
CA GLN A 181 10.46 14.38 1.50
C GLN A 181 11.26 13.82 0.31
N PRO A 182 10.78 14.01 -0.94
CA PRO A 182 11.53 13.62 -2.15
C PRO A 182 12.87 14.34 -2.35
N GLY A 183 13.22 15.33 -1.53
CA GLY A 183 14.50 16.04 -1.57
C GLY A 183 15.58 15.48 -0.63
N GLY A 184 15.39 14.27 -0.08
CA GLY A 184 16.34 13.63 0.84
C GLY A 184 17.65 13.15 0.21
N GLY A 185 18.60 12.77 1.07
CA GLY A 185 19.91 12.24 0.65
C GLY A 185 19.90 10.75 0.28
N TYR A 186 20.95 10.27 -0.38
CA TYR A 186 21.10 8.87 -0.78
C TYR A 186 22.18 8.13 0.01
N LEU A 187 21.93 6.84 0.25
CA LEU A 187 22.96 5.89 0.60
C LEU A 187 23.52 5.26 -0.69
N PHE A 188 24.81 5.44 -0.95
CA PHE A 188 25.55 4.80 -2.04
C PHE A 188 26.27 3.56 -1.53
N ARG A 189 26.28 2.50 -2.34
CA ARG A 189 27.07 1.27 -2.19
C ARG A 189 27.91 1.10 -3.45
N GLU A 190 29.23 1.07 -3.31
CA GLU A 190 30.15 1.03 -4.45
C GLU A 190 30.52 -0.38 -4.88
N HIS A 191 30.86 -0.58 -6.16
CA HIS A 191 31.54 -1.79 -6.63
C HIS A 191 30.83 -3.12 -6.30
N LEU A 192 29.51 -3.17 -6.47
CA LEU A 192 28.74 -4.42 -6.42
C LEU A 192 29.07 -5.25 -7.66
N THR A 193 29.22 -6.56 -7.50
CA THR A 193 29.51 -7.52 -8.57
C THR A 193 28.41 -8.60 -8.62
N GLY A 194 28.51 -9.54 -9.57
CA GLY A 194 27.63 -10.72 -9.62
C GLY A 194 27.88 -11.76 -8.52
N ALA A 195 28.92 -11.57 -7.68
CA ALA A 195 29.24 -12.51 -6.59
C ALA A 195 28.43 -12.24 -5.31
N GLU A 196 27.92 -11.01 -5.14
CA GLU A 196 27.12 -10.64 -3.99
C GLU A 196 25.67 -11.15 -4.10
N VAL A 197 25.20 -11.88 -3.08
CA VAL A 197 23.85 -12.47 -3.09
C VAL A 197 22.75 -11.41 -2.90
N GLU A 198 22.84 -10.55 -1.89
CA GLU A 198 21.95 -9.39 -1.68
C GLU A 198 22.69 -8.34 -0.84
N VAL A 199 22.83 -7.11 -1.36
CA VAL A 199 23.45 -5.99 -0.65
C VAL A 199 22.37 -5.10 -0.05
N ALA A 200 22.39 -4.96 1.27
CA ALA A 200 21.38 -4.20 2.01
C ALA A 200 21.63 -2.69 2.00
N PHE A 201 20.53 -1.95 1.86
CA PHE A 201 20.40 -0.52 2.12
C PHE A 201 19.46 -0.36 3.33
N PRO A 202 20.01 -0.35 4.56
CA PRO A 202 19.21 -0.20 5.78
C PRO A 202 18.81 1.27 5.93
N VAL A 203 17.79 1.67 5.18
CA VAL A 203 17.29 3.04 5.12
C VAL A 203 15.88 3.16 5.70
N GLY A 204 15.53 4.37 6.12
CA GLY A 204 14.18 4.75 6.54
C GLY A 204 13.97 6.26 6.41
N THR A 205 12.76 6.73 6.66
CA THR A 205 12.39 8.13 6.40
C THR A 205 12.52 9.03 7.63
N ALA A 206 12.29 8.47 8.82
CA ALA A 206 12.40 9.11 10.12
C ALA A 206 12.60 8.02 11.20
N PRO A 207 13.04 8.36 12.43
CA PRO A 207 13.11 7.40 13.54
C PRO A 207 11.77 6.67 13.74
N GLY A 208 11.82 5.34 13.86
CA GLY A 208 10.62 4.50 13.94
C GLY A 208 9.90 4.26 12.60
N SER A 209 10.52 4.62 11.48
CA SER A 209 9.99 4.37 10.15
C SER A 209 11.04 3.69 9.25
N TYR A 210 11.28 2.42 9.51
CA TYR A 210 12.28 1.61 8.81
C TYR A 210 11.68 0.99 7.53
N SER A 211 12.30 1.26 6.38
CA SER A 211 11.79 0.84 5.08
C SER A 211 12.96 0.46 4.15
N PRO A 212 13.75 -0.57 4.49
CA PRO A 212 14.99 -0.87 3.79
C PRO A 212 14.75 -1.57 2.45
N LEU A 213 15.80 -1.65 1.64
CA LEU A 213 15.82 -2.49 0.43
C LEU A 213 17.11 -3.31 0.33
N THR A 214 17.10 -4.36 -0.50
CA THR A 214 18.32 -5.02 -0.97
C THR A 214 18.42 -4.95 -2.49
N VAL A 215 19.66 -4.99 -2.98
CA VAL A 215 20.01 -5.09 -4.39
C VAL A 215 20.82 -6.36 -4.58
N HIS A 216 20.38 -7.24 -5.48
CA HIS A 216 21.17 -8.34 -6.02
C HIS A 216 21.44 -8.04 -7.49
N TYR A 217 22.69 -7.68 -7.77
CA TYR A 217 23.15 -7.32 -9.11
C TYR A 217 23.77 -8.54 -9.78
N GLN A 218 23.40 -8.80 -11.03
CA GLN A 218 23.83 -9.98 -11.79
C GLN A 218 24.59 -9.58 -13.06
N GLY A 219 25.16 -8.38 -13.09
CA GLY A 219 26.01 -7.93 -14.18
C GLY A 219 27.43 -8.45 -14.08
N HIS A 220 28.13 -8.45 -15.22
CA HIS A 220 29.49 -8.99 -15.33
C HIS A 220 30.56 -8.01 -14.84
N ALA A 221 30.31 -6.70 -14.96
CA ALA A 221 31.23 -5.65 -14.54
C ALA A 221 30.75 -5.01 -13.22
N PRO A 222 31.66 -4.65 -12.30
CA PRO A 222 31.29 -3.99 -11.05
C PRO A 222 30.52 -2.68 -11.29
N ALA A 223 29.52 -2.39 -10.44
CA ALA A 223 28.69 -1.20 -10.55
C ALA A 223 28.42 -0.55 -9.18
N GLY A 224 28.24 0.77 -9.17
CA GLY A 224 27.75 1.50 -8.02
C GLY A 224 26.23 1.48 -7.96
N PHE A 225 25.65 1.53 -6.77
CA PHE A 225 24.21 1.63 -6.57
C PHE A 225 23.91 2.65 -5.49
N HIS A 226 22.82 3.38 -5.64
CA HIS A 226 22.35 4.29 -4.61
C HIS A 226 20.87 4.10 -4.37
N ALA A 227 20.44 4.35 -3.14
CA ALA A 227 19.04 4.30 -2.80
C ALA A 227 18.67 5.23 -1.64
N ARG A 228 17.40 5.64 -1.65
CA ARG A 228 16.72 6.35 -0.57
C ARG A 228 15.26 5.94 -0.50
N VAL A 229 14.57 6.36 0.56
CA VAL A 229 13.13 6.19 0.72
C VAL A 229 12.54 7.48 1.25
N PHE A 230 11.31 7.83 0.85
CA PHE A 230 10.58 8.98 1.39
C PHE A 230 9.11 8.64 1.58
N ASP A 231 8.38 9.50 2.29
CA ASP A 231 6.98 9.26 2.64
C ASP A 231 6.06 9.57 1.47
N SER A 232 4.93 8.87 1.42
CA SER A 232 3.90 8.97 0.37
C SER A 232 4.32 8.40 -0.97
N VAL A 233 3.31 8.08 -1.77
CA VAL A 233 3.43 7.73 -3.19
C VAL A 233 2.77 8.86 -3.96
N TYR A 234 3.49 9.56 -4.83
CA TYR A 234 2.92 10.67 -5.60
C TYR A 234 2.56 10.24 -7.01
N ALA A 235 1.52 10.86 -7.59
CA ALA A 235 1.08 10.56 -8.96
C ALA A 235 2.21 10.70 -10.01
N SER A 236 3.15 11.63 -9.81
CA SER A 236 4.31 11.86 -10.69
C SER A 236 5.63 11.57 -9.99
N ALA A 237 5.72 10.44 -9.28
CA ALA A 237 6.84 9.96 -8.46
C ALA A 237 7.26 10.85 -7.28
N ILE A 238 7.54 12.13 -7.54
CA ILE A 238 8.01 13.12 -6.56
C ILE A 238 7.07 14.34 -6.44
N SER A 239 6.02 14.42 -7.24
CA SER A 239 5.11 15.56 -7.28
C SER A 239 3.68 15.16 -7.69
N GLY A 240 2.75 16.09 -7.53
CA GLY A 240 1.33 15.88 -7.75
C GLY A 240 0.61 15.37 -6.48
N PRO A 241 -0.66 14.98 -6.59
CA PRO A 241 -1.41 14.47 -5.45
C PRO A 241 -0.79 13.17 -4.92
N ALA A 242 -0.84 13.01 -3.59
CA ALA A 242 -0.47 11.76 -2.95
C ALA A 242 -1.55 10.70 -3.23
N LEU A 243 -1.10 9.52 -3.65
CA LEU A 243 -1.90 8.31 -3.79
C LEU A 243 -1.96 7.65 -2.42
N VAL A 244 -3.15 7.66 -1.82
CA VAL A 244 -3.38 7.22 -0.43
C VAL A 244 -4.20 5.93 -0.33
N GLU A 245 -4.46 5.29 -1.47
CA GLU A 245 -5.26 4.08 -1.57
C GLU A 245 -4.46 2.95 -2.23
N ASN A 246 -4.46 1.77 -1.59
CA ASN A 246 -3.81 0.55 -2.08
C ASN A 246 -2.28 0.66 -2.21
N HIS A 247 -1.64 1.45 -1.37
CA HIS A 247 -0.20 1.62 -1.31
C HIS A 247 0.35 1.38 0.11
N VAL A 248 1.60 0.90 0.15
CA VAL A 248 2.48 1.28 1.25
C VAL A 248 2.84 2.75 1.03
N LEU A 249 2.68 3.59 2.06
CA LEU A 249 2.89 5.04 1.99
C LEU A 249 4.37 5.41 1.98
N LYS A 250 5.14 4.74 1.11
CA LYS A 250 6.58 4.87 0.92
C LYS A 250 6.91 4.80 -0.57
N THR A 251 7.81 5.67 -1.00
CA THR A 251 8.45 5.59 -2.31
C THR A 251 9.93 5.32 -2.12
N TRP A 252 10.41 4.21 -2.69
CA TRP A 252 11.83 3.92 -2.79
C TRP A 252 12.35 4.51 -4.09
N ASN A 253 13.50 5.15 -4.01
CA ASN A 253 14.19 5.66 -5.18
C ASN A 253 15.59 5.08 -5.23
N ALA A 254 15.92 4.40 -6.32
CA ALA A 254 17.18 3.70 -6.49
C ALA A 254 17.76 3.96 -7.88
N GLY A 255 19.06 3.81 -8.00
CA GLY A 255 19.75 3.93 -9.28
C GLY A 255 21.08 3.19 -9.27
N SER A 256 21.60 2.92 -10.47
CA SER A 256 22.89 2.29 -10.68
C SER A 256 23.83 3.24 -11.41
N GLU A 257 25.10 3.21 -11.05
CA GLU A 257 26.22 3.85 -11.75
C GLU A 257 26.99 2.77 -12.50
N ASN A 258 26.97 2.84 -13.83
CA ASN A 258 27.62 1.86 -14.73
C ASN A 258 27.06 0.42 -14.64
N GLY A 259 25.87 0.23 -14.05
CA GLY A 259 25.18 -1.06 -14.02
C GLY A 259 24.68 -1.47 -15.40
N ASN A 260 25.01 -2.69 -15.84
CA ASN A 260 24.72 -3.17 -17.21
C ASN A 260 24.07 -4.57 -17.26
N GLY A 261 23.50 -5.03 -16.15
CA GLY A 261 22.93 -6.36 -16.05
C GLY A 261 21.67 -6.41 -15.18
N PRO A 262 21.06 -7.60 -15.07
CA PRO A 262 19.84 -7.78 -14.31
C PRO A 262 20.02 -7.37 -12.84
N VAL A 263 18.95 -6.82 -12.27
CA VAL A 263 18.92 -6.43 -10.85
C VAL A 263 17.65 -6.95 -10.21
N LEU A 264 17.78 -7.74 -9.15
CA LEU A 264 16.67 -8.10 -8.29
C LEU A 264 16.64 -7.12 -7.10
N ILE A 265 15.52 -6.43 -6.92
CA ILE A 265 15.29 -5.54 -5.77
C ILE A 265 14.32 -6.22 -4.81
N ARG A 266 14.66 -6.22 -3.51
CA ARG A 266 13.74 -6.54 -2.42
C ARG A 266 13.35 -5.27 -1.67
N LEU A 267 12.07 -5.00 -1.49
CA LEU A 267 11.57 -3.86 -0.71
C LEU A 267 10.86 -4.35 0.55
N GLN A 268 11.25 -3.82 1.70
CA GLN A 268 10.66 -4.14 2.99
C GLN A 268 10.02 -2.91 3.64
N HIS A 269 8.88 -3.11 4.29
CA HIS A 269 8.15 -2.09 5.03
C HIS A 269 7.60 -2.65 6.34
N GLU A 270 7.33 -1.76 7.29
CA GLU A 270 6.63 -2.08 8.55
C GLU A 270 5.12 -1.93 8.36
N ARG A 271 4.32 -2.76 9.05
CA ARG A 271 2.85 -2.77 8.94
C ARG A 271 2.23 -1.37 9.07
N GLU A 272 2.78 -0.53 9.94
CA GLU A 272 2.27 0.81 10.25
C GLU A 272 2.38 1.78 9.06
N GLN A 273 3.16 1.42 8.04
CA GLN A 273 3.39 2.23 6.84
C GLN A 273 2.38 1.92 5.72
N GLU A 274 1.47 0.97 5.94
CA GLU A 274 0.43 0.59 4.99
C GLU A 274 -0.80 1.49 5.13
N ASP A 275 -1.42 1.87 4.01
CA ASP A 275 -2.79 2.36 4.10
C ASP A 275 -3.77 1.23 4.41
N THR A 276 -5.00 1.64 4.74
CA THR A 276 -6.07 0.73 5.17
C THR A 276 -6.38 -0.31 4.09
N LEU A 277 -6.51 0.09 2.83
CA LEU A 277 -6.85 -0.81 1.73
C LEU A 277 -5.69 -1.75 1.40
N PHE A 278 -4.45 -1.25 1.36
CA PHE A 278 -3.28 -2.10 1.15
C PHE A 278 -3.22 -3.23 2.18
N SER A 279 -3.50 -2.95 3.45
CA SER A 279 -3.46 -3.94 4.53
C SER A 279 -4.44 -5.11 4.33
N TYR A 280 -5.57 -4.88 3.65
CA TYR A 280 -6.55 -5.91 3.29
C TYR A 280 -6.18 -6.70 2.01
N HIS A 281 -5.30 -6.12 1.20
CA HIS A 281 -4.96 -6.60 -0.14
C HIS A 281 -3.48 -6.99 -0.27
N ARG A 282 -2.80 -7.27 0.84
CA ARG A 282 -1.39 -7.70 0.85
C ARG A 282 -1.12 -8.92 -0.04
N ASP A 283 -2.06 -9.85 -0.16
CA ASP A 283 -1.86 -11.03 -1.01
C ASP A 283 -1.89 -10.69 -2.51
N SER A 284 -2.47 -9.54 -2.89
CA SER A 284 -2.49 -9.02 -4.25
C SER A 284 -1.50 -7.90 -4.52
N SER A 285 -0.54 -7.69 -3.62
CA SER A 285 0.45 -6.64 -3.80
C SER A 285 1.64 -7.06 -4.66
N TYR A 286 2.29 -6.03 -5.19
CA TYR A 286 3.42 -6.10 -6.11
C TYR A 286 4.27 -4.83 -5.95
N ILE A 287 5.49 -4.87 -6.48
CA ILE A 287 6.33 -3.66 -6.60
C ILE A 287 6.00 -3.00 -7.94
N SER A 288 5.44 -1.79 -7.89
CA SER A 288 5.22 -0.94 -9.05
C SER A 288 6.45 -0.07 -9.33
N ARG A 289 6.73 0.22 -10.60
CA ARG A 289 7.71 1.23 -11.02
C ARG A 289 7.01 2.40 -11.68
N TYR A 290 7.53 3.60 -11.47
CA TYR A 290 7.08 4.77 -12.19
C TYR A 290 7.75 4.88 -13.55
N LEU A 291 6.96 5.14 -14.59
CA LEU A 291 7.41 5.45 -15.95
C LEU A 291 6.88 6.83 -16.34
N PRO A 292 7.73 7.79 -16.78
CA PRO A 292 7.28 9.14 -17.12
C PRO A 292 6.17 9.20 -18.17
N SER A 293 6.13 8.24 -19.10
CA SER A 293 5.15 8.18 -20.18
C SER A 293 3.78 7.62 -19.77
N THR A 294 3.72 6.75 -18.76
CA THR A 294 2.49 5.99 -18.43
C THR A 294 2.10 6.06 -16.94
N GLY A 295 2.92 6.67 -16.10
CA GLY A 295 2.75 6.66 -14.65
C GLY A 295 3.23 5.35 -14.02
N TRP A 296 2.66 5.03 -12.86
CA TRP A 296 2.94 3.80 -12.11
C TRP A 296 2.44 2.57 -12.85
N ASP A 297 3.31 1.58 -13.08
CA ASP A 297 2.93 0.35 -13.75
C ASP A 297 2.12 -0.59 -12.86
N THR A 298 1.30 -1.43 -13.48
CA THR A 298 0.51 -2.46 -12.80
C THR A 298 1.04 -3.82 -13.23
N LEU A 299 1.36 -4.67 -12.25
CA LEU A 299 1.79 -6.04 -12.46
C LEU A 299 0.80 -7.01 -11.81
N PRO A 300 0.75 -8.27 -12.26
CA PRO A 300 0.05 -9.32 -11.53
C PRO A 300 0.56 -9.42 -10.07
N PRO A 301 -0.28 -9.88 -9.13
CA PRO A 301 0.13 -10.16 -7.75
C PRO A 301 1.45 -10.94 -7.67
N GLY A 302 2.43 -10.36 -6.97
CA GLY A 302 3.75 -10.98 -6.75
C GLY A 302 3.84 -11.75 -5.44
N GLY A 303 2.82 -11.67 -4.59
CA GLY A 303 2.80 -12.23 -3.24
C GLY A 303 3.63 -11.43 -2.24
N ILE A 304 3.22 -11.48 -0.97
CA ILE A 304 3.92 -10.85 0.14
C ILE A 304 4.56 -11.92 1.02
N ALA A 305 5.74 -11.64 1.56
CA ALA A 305 6.38 -12.51 2.54
C ALA A 305 6.62 -11.75 3.86
N THR A 306 6.56 -12.49 4.96
CA THR A 306 6.75 -12.01 6.33
C THR A 306 7.42 -13.12 7.16
N PRO A 307 8.30 -12.79 8.13
CA PRO A 307 8.80 -11.44 8.46
C PRO A 307 9.75 -10.87 7.38
N GLY A 308 9.98 -9.57 7.42
CA GLY A 308 10.96 -8.87 6.60
C GLY A 308 12.41 -9.23 7.01
N PRO A 309 13.25 -9.74 6.09
CA PRO A 309 14.57 -10.28 6.43
C PRO A 309 15.69 -9.23 6.48
N ILE A 310 15.44 -7.97 6.12
CA ILE A 310 16.48 -6.95 5.97
C ILE A 310 16.77 -6.31 7.34
N THR A 311 17.39 -7.09 8.22
CA THR A 311 17.85 -6.69 9.55
C THR A 311 19.03 -7.56 9.98
N THR A 312 19.85 -7.08 10.92
CA THR A 312 20.90 -7.89 11.59
C THR A 312 20.45 -8.46 12.93
N GLU A 313 19.25 -8.10 13.37
CA GLU A 313 18.58 -8.65 14.56
C GLU A 313 17.51 -9.68 14.16
N THR A 314 16.76 -10.19 15.14
CA THR A 314 15.61 -11.07 14.86
C THR A 314 14.56 -10.33 14.01
N PRO A 315 14.15 -10.87 12.86
CA PRO A 315 13.09 -10.29 12.02
C PRO A 315 11.77 -10.09 12.77
N GLN A 316 11.12 -8.94 12.56
CA GLN A 316 9.85 -8.62 13.19
C GLN A 316 8.66 -9.21 12.42
N LEU A 317 7.72 -9.85 13.12
CA LEU A 317 6.50 -10.43 12.53
C LEU A 317 5.56 -9.40 11.87
N GLN A 318 5.72 -8.12 12.20
CA GLN A 318 4.94 -7.01 11.63
C GLN A 318 5.66 -6.30 10.48
N SER A 319 6.66 -6.95 9.88
CA SER A 319 7.36 -6.46 8.70
C SER A 319 7.11 -7.37 7.51
N TYR A 320 7.05 -6.77 6.33
CA TYR A 320 6.69 -7.44 5.09
C TYR A 320 7.64 -7.06 3.97
N HIS A 321 7.86 -7.96 3.03
CA HIS A 321 8.73 -7.68 1.89
C HIS A 321 8.18 -8.25 0.57
N HIS A 322 8.68 -7.69 -0.53
CA HIS A 322 8.43 -8.14 -1.90
C HIS A 322 9.73 -8.13 -2.68
N THR A 323 9.80 -8.90 -3.75
CA THR A 323 10.90 -8.85 -4.72
C THR A 323 10.39 -8.53 -6.11
N ARG A 324 11.23 -7.85 -6.91
CA ARG A 324 10.98 -7.62 -8.34
C ARG A 324 12.30 -7.67 -9.09
N LEU A 325 12.32 -8.45 -10.17
CA LEU A 325 13.46 -8.54 -11.08
C LEU A 325 13.32 -7.47 -12.17
N PHE A 326 14.43 -6.81 -12.47
CA PHE A 326 14.61 -5.88 -13.58
C PHE A 326 15.65 -6.51 -14.53
N PRO A 327 15.23 -7.27 -15.55
CA PRO A 327 16.13 -7.98 -16.44
C PRO A 327 17.12 -7.07 -17.17
N ASP A 328 16.68 -5.86 -17.53
CA ASP A 328 17.47 -4.87 -18.27
C ASP A 328 18.24 -3.91 -17.34
N GLY A 329 18.25 -4.18 -16.03
CA GLY A 329 18.78 -3.27 -15.01
C GLY A 329 17.81 -2.16 -14.62
N ILE A 330 18.27 -1.23 -13.77
CA ILE A 330 17.42 -0.20 -13.13
C ILE A 330 17.71 1.23 -13.62
N GLY A 331 18.77 1.43 -14.40
CA GLY A 331 19.22 2.76 -14.84
C GLY A 331 19.61 3.67 -13.67
N ASN A 332 19.79 4.97 -13.94
CA ASN A 332 20.31 5.92 -12.95
C ASN A 332 19.25 6.44 -11.98
N ASN A 333 17.96 6.31 -12.29
CA ASN A 333 16.90 6.90 -11.48
C ASN A 333 15.56 6.16 -11.65
N LEU A 334 15.29 5.25 -10.73
CA LEU A 334 14.10 4.40 -10.67
C LEU A 334 13.30 4.74 -9.41
N TYR A 335 11.99 4.96 -9.57
CA TYR A 335 11.07 5.13 -8.45
C TYR A 335 10.17 3.91 -8.35
N LEU A 336 10.06 3.38 -7.13
CA LEU A 336 9.32 2.17 -6.80
C LEU A 336 8.35 2.44 -5.67
N ALA A 337 7.17 1.83 -5.77
CA ALA A 337 6.17 1.80 -4.72
C ALA A 337 5.69 0.37 -4.55
N LYS A 338 5.15 0.05 -3.38
CA LYS A 338 4.42 -1.20 -3.18
C LYS A 338 2.94 -0.90 -3.29
N SER A 339 2.30 -1.51 -4.27
CA SER A 339 0.91 -1.31 -4.59
C SER A 339 0.17 -2.62 -4.47
N ALA A 340 -1.08 -2.58 -4.04
CA ALA A 340 -1.99 -3.70 -4.12
C ALA A 340 -2.92 -3.49 -5.30
N ILE A 341 -3.24 -4.55 -6.05
CA ILE A 341 -4.42 -4.47 -6.89
C ILE A 341 -5.61 -4.51 -5.93
N PRO A 342 -6.40 -3.43 -5.81
CA PRO A 342 -7.73 -3.57 -5.26
C PRO A 342 -8.44 -4.51 -6.22
N PHE A 343 -8.62 -5.76 -5.81
CA PHE A 343 -9.74 -6.48 -6.39
C PHE A 343 -10.96 -5.61 -6.10
N PRO A 344 -11.87 -5.36 -7.06
CA PRO A 344 -13.17 -4.84 -6.71
C PRO A 344 -13.75 -5.79 -5.67
N ARG A 345 -13.57 -5.45 -4.40
CA ARG A 345 -14.21 -6.06 -3.25
C ARG A 345 -15.38 -5.16 -2.87
N GLU A 346 -16.21 -4.85 -3.85
CA GLU A 346 -17.60 -5.13 -3.58
C GLU A 346 -17.74 -6.66 -3.66
N SER A 347 -18.00 -7.30 -2.52
CA SER A 347 -18.38 -8.73 -2.48
C SER A 347 -17.34 -9.78 -2.91
N ARG A 348 -16.24 -9.90 -2.15
CA ARG A 348 -15.92 -11.25 -1.64
C ARG A 348 -16.43 -11.37 -0.23
N SER A 349 -17.75 -11.53 -0.18
CA SER A 349 -18.39 -12.33 0.84
C SER A 349 -17.51 -13.54 1.15
N LEU A 350 -17.31 -13.82 2.44
CA LEU A 350 -16.81 -15.13 2.93
C LEU A 350 -17.67 -16.30 2.40
N VAL A 351 -18.76 -15.96 1.72
CA VAL A 351 -19.65 -16.82 0.98
C VAL A 351 -19.75 -16.40 -0.49
N ASP A 352 -19.17 -17.14 -1.42
CA ASP A 352 -19.38 -16.93 -2.86
C ASP A 352 -20.81 -17.36 -3.23
N LEU A 353 -21.73 -16.40 -3.44
CA LEU A 353 -23.18 -16.65 -3.52
C LEU A 353 -23.79 -16.09 -4.81
N LEU A 354 -24.63 -16.90 -5.47
CA LEU A 354 -25.43 -16.47 -6.61
C LEU A 354 -26.92 -16.58 -6.28
N PHE A 355 -27.61 -15.44 -6.29
CA PHE A 355 -29.03 -15.33 -5.94
C PHE A 355 -29.91 -15.11 -7.16
N PHE A 356 -31.13 -15.63 -7.10
CA PHE A 356 -32.15 -15.50 -8.11
C PHE A 356 -33.53 -15.37 -7.46
N ALA A 357 -34.39 -14.59 -8.09
CA ALA A 357 -35.79 -14.45 -7.68
C ALA A 357 -36.66 -14.27 -8.93
N TYR A 358 -37.80 -14.94 -8.98
CA TYR A 358 -38.78 -14.80 -10.05
C TYR A 358 -40.20 -15.00 -9.53
N ARG A 359 -41.16 -14.31 -10.16
CA ARG A 359 -42.57 -14.39 -9.78
C ARG A 359 -43.22 -15.60 -10.45
N LYS A 360 -43.83 -16.50 -9.65
CA LYS A 360 -44.56 -17.68 -10.15
C LYS A 360 -45.99 -17.32 -10.53
N ASP A 361 -46.67 -16.57 -9.67
CA ASP A 361 -48.04 -16.10 -9.90
C ASP A 361 -48.30 -14.76 -9.17
N VAL A 362 -49.58 -14.39 -9.08
CA VAL A 362 -50.05 -13.16 -8.39
C VAL A 362 -49.52 -13.06 -6.95
N ARG A 363 -49.39 -14.17 -6.24
CA ARG A 363 -49.09 -14.24 -4.81
C ARG A 363 -47.65 -14.65 -4.54
N TRP A 364 -47.09 -15.61 -5.28
CA TRP A 364 -45.83 -16.25 -4.89
C TRP A 364 -44.63 -15.79 -5.72
N VAL A 365 -43.56 -15.43 -5.00
CA VAL A 365 -42.22 -15.21 -5.58
C VAL A 365 -41.29 -16.32 -5.14
N GLN A 366 -40.76 -17.07 -6.09
CA GLN A 366 -39.74 -18.07 -5.83
C GLN A 366 -38.38 -17.41 -5.76
N THR A 367 -37.65 -17.69 -4.69
CA THR A 367 -36.26 -17.33 -4.54
C THR A 367 -35.39 -18.57 -4.44
N TYR A 368 -34.19 -18.52 -5.02
CA TYR A 368 -33.19 -19.57 -4.89
C TYR A 368 -31.80 -18.97 -4.90
N TRP A 369 -30.89 -19.53 -4.12
CA TRP A 369 -29.47 -19.21 -4.21
C TRP A 369 -28.64 -20.46 -3.98
N TYR A 370 -27.41 -20.39 -4.45
CA TYR A 370 -26.39 -21.34 -4.04
C TYR A 370 -25.14 -20.60 -3.63
N THR A 371 -24.40 -21.21 -2.71
CA THR A 371 -23.08 -20.79 -2.29
C THR A 371 -22.08 -21.75 -2.93
N ARG A 372 -20.93 -21.29 -3.42
CA ARG A 372 -19.83 -22.14 -3.90
C ARG A 372 -18.86 -22.51 -2.79
N ARG A 373 -18.76 -21.62 -1.81
CA ARG A 373 -17.96 -21.77 -0.59
C ARG A 373 -18.66 -20.99 0.52
N GLU A 374 -18.61 -21.51 1.74
CA GLU A 374 -19.08 -20.88 2.97
C GLU A 374 -17.95 -20.84 3.97
N VAL A 375 -17.70 -19.67 4.57
CA VAL A 375 -16.73 -19.53 5.66
C VAL A 375 -17.38 -18.75 6.79
N ASN A 376 -17.43 -19.38 7.97
CA ASN A 376 -17.92 -18.83 9.23
C ASN A 376 -19.36 -18.28 9.19
N VAL A 377 -20.25 -18.86 8.39
CA VAL A 377 -21.64 -18.41 8.26
C VAL A 377 -22.44 -18.71 9.52
N LEU A 378 -23.13 -17.71 10.07
CA LEU A 378 -24.10 -17.87 11.14
C LEU A 378 -25.49 -18.18 10.57
N HIS A 379 -25.99 -17.28 9.71
CA HIS A 379 -27.27 -17.43 9.02
C HIS A 379 -27.36 -16.52 7.80
N PHE A 380 -28.38 -16.77 6.96
CA PHE A 380 -28.80 -15.92 5.87
C PHE A 380 -30.13 -15.24 6.21
N GLU A 381 -30.28 -14.00 5.78
CA GLU A 381 -31.52 -13.22 5.85
C GLU A 381 -31.97 -12.93 4.42
N LEU A 382 -33.06 -13.54 3.97
CA LEU A 382 -33.73 -13.12 2.75
C LEU A 382 -34.44 -11.80 3.03
N GLN A 383 -34.11 -10.77 2.26
CA GLN A 383 -34.66 -9.43 2.41
C GLN A 383 -35.47 -9.00 1.20
N ARG A 384 -36.55 -8.27 1.46
CA ARG A 384 -37.48 -7.73 0.46
C ARG A 384 -37.62 -6.21 0.62
N ARG A 385 -37.78 -5.53 -0.51
CA ARG A 385 -38.22 -4.13 -0.60
C ARG A 385 -39.18 -4.01 -1.79
N ARG A 386 -40.39 -3.51 -1.57
CA ARG A 386 -41.36 -3.15 -2.61
C ARG A 386 -41.03 -1.77 -3.19
N GLU A 387 -41.57 -1.44 -4.35
CA GLU A 387 -41.23 -0.18 -5.05
C GLU A 387 -41.39 1.08 -4.18
N HIS A 388 -42.45 1.15 -3.37
CA HIS A 388 -42.75 2.31 -2.52
C HIS A 388 -42.14 2.23 -1.11
N GLU A 389 -41.31 1.23 -0.82
CA GLU A 389 -40.66 1.09 0.48
C GLU A 389 -39.22 1.62 0.41
N ASP A 390 -38.80 2.41 1.41
CA ASP A 390 -37.47 3.03 1.43
C ASP A 390 -36.34 2.06 1.82
N THR A 391 -36.68 0.96 2.52
CA THR A 391 -35.69 0.06 3.12
C THR A 391 -36.02 -1.42 2.91
N PHE A 392 -34.99 -2.25 2.85
CA PHE A 392 -35.13 -3.71 2.88
C PHE A 392 -35.43 -4.21 4.29
N TYR A 393 -36.44 -5.08 4.44
CA TYR A 393 -36.68 -5.84 5.67
C TYR A 393 -36.48 -7.34 5.44
N THR A 394 -36.13 -8.05 6.50
CA THR A 394 -35.94 -9.50 6.49
C THR A 394 -37.30 -10.19 6.47
N VAL A 395 -37.57 -10.94 5.39
CA VAL A 395 -38.77 -11.78 5.26
C VAL A 395 -38.56 -13.17 5.84
N LYS A 396 -37.32 -13.66 5.82
CA LYS A 396 -36.97 -14.98 6.34
C LYS A 396 -35.51 -15.05 6.77
N THR A 397 -35.26 -15.71 7.91
CA THR A 397 -33.93 -16.16 8.31
C THR A 397 -33.76 -17.65 8.01
N ILE A 398 -32.65 -18.03 7.38
CA ILE A 398 -32.31 -19.37 6.92
C ILE A 398 -30.95 -19.77 7.50
N LEU A 399 -30.86 -20.94 8.12
CA LEU A 399 -29.59 -21.46 8.64
C LEU A 399 -28.78 -22.15 7.54
N PRO A 400 -27.44 -22.21 7.64
CA PRO A 400 -26.61 -22.98 6.72
C PRO A 400 -26.97 -24.47 6.75
N VAL A 401 -26.86 -25.14 5.59
CA VAL A 401 -27.11 -26.59 5.50
C VAL A 401 -26.06 -27.38 6.31
N ILE A 402 -24.80 -26.93 6.27
CA ILE A 402 -23.70 -27.58 6.98
C ILE A 402 -23.56 -27.00 8.39
N THR A 403 -23.51 -27.90 9.38
CA THR A 403 -23.29 -27.52 10.77
C THR A 403 -21.94 -26.84 10.94
N GLY A 404 -21.94 -25.64 11.53
CA GLY A 404 -20.73 -24.84 11.73
C GLY A 404 -20.51 -23.74 10.69
N GLY A 405 -21.24 -23.73 9.57
CA GLY A 405 -21.22 -22.63 8.59
C GLY A 405 -19.94 -22.53 7.76
N ASN A 406 -19.23 -23.65 7.61
CA ASN A 406 -18.06 -23.76 6.75
C ASN A 406 -18.29 -24.88 5.73
N SER A 407 -18.08 -24.60 4.46
CA SER A 407 -18.17 -25.58 3.37
C SER A 407 -17.32 -25.15 2.19
N ASP A 408 -16.51 -26.06 1.67
CA ASP A 408 -15.80 -25.86 0.38
C ASP A 408 -16.57 -26.51 -0.80
N LEU A 409 -17.78 -27.01 -0.54
CA LEU A 409 -18.69 -27.57 -1.55
C LEU A 409 -19.92 -26.68 -1.72
N ALA A 410 -20.49 -26.69 -2.92
CA ALA A 410 -21.64 -25.87 -3.21
C ALA A 410 -22.87 -26.27 -2.37
N GLN A 411 -23.52 -25.29 -1.72
CA GLN A 411 -24.76 -25.50 -0.96
C GLN A 411 -25.91 -24.76 -1.62
N TYR A 412 -27.11 -25.34 -1.56
CA TYR A 412 -28.28 -24.85 -2.27
C TYR A 412 -29.39 -24.51 -1.29
N TYR A 413 -30.07 -23.39 -1.56
CA TYR A 413 -31.10 -22.84 -0.71
C TYR A 413 -32.25 -22.33 -1.57
N SER A 414 -33.48 -22.44 -1.05
CA SER A 414 -34.66 -21.89 -1.70
C SER A 414 -35.69 -21.46 -0.67
N TYR A 415 -36.48 -20.45 -1.04
CA TYR A 415 -37.60 -19.99 -0.24
C TYR A 415 -38.67 -19.38 -1.14
N GLU A 416 -39.93 -19.65 -0.84
CA GLU A 416 -41.08 -19.10 -1.54
C GLU A 416 -41.70 -18.00 -0.67
N ASP A 417 -41.65 -16.76 -1.17
CA ASP A 417 -42.13 -15.57 -0.47
C ASP A 417 -43.56 -15.24 -0.86
N ASP A 418 -44.44 -15.08 0.14
CA ASP A 418 -45.81 -14.59 -0.04
C ASP A 418 -45.77 -13.08 -0.28
N ASN A 419 -45.88 -12.69 -1.54
CA ASN A 419 -45.80 -11.32 -1.99
C ASN A 419 -46.86 -11.04 -3.05
N GLN A 420 -48.13 -11.07 -2.62
CA GLN A 420 -49.25 -10.52 -3.38
C GLN A 420 -49.10 -9.00 -3.50
N TYR A 421 -48.34 -8.58 -4.52
CA TYR A 421 -48.00 -7.19 -4.80
C TYR A 421 -47.97 -6.99 -6.31
N ASP A 422 -48.61 -5.92 -6.75
CA ASP A 422 -48.95 -5.59 -8.13
C ASP A 422 -47.91 -4.69 -8.82
N ASN A 423 -46.81 -4.37 -8.15
CA ASN A 423 -45.72 -3.55 -8.68
C ASN A 423 -44.35 -4.25 -8.49
N TRP A 424 -43.26 -3.61 -8.89
CA TRP A 424 -41.90 -4.15 -8.76
C TRP A 424 -41.57 -4.50 -7.31
N THR A 425 -40.92 -5.65 -7.14
CA THR A 425 -40.34 -6.04 -5.86
C THR A 425 -38.86 -6.34 -6.03
N TYR A 426 -38.06 -5.95 -5.06
CA TYR A 426 -36.62 -6.12 -5.02
C TYR A 426 -36.26 -7.10 -3.91
N TYR A 427 -35.42 -8.07 -4.21
CA TYR A 427 -34.96 -9.06 -3.24
C TYR A 427 -33.44 -9.07 -3.17
N ARG A 428 -32.90 -9.36 -2.00
CA ARG A 428 -31.47 -9.68 -1.80
C ARG A 428 -31.31 -10.67 -0.67
N VAL A 429 -30.20 -11.39 -0.65
CA VAL A 429 -29.79 -12.20 0.50
C VAL A 429 -28.73 -11.45 1.27
N LYS A 430 -28.90 -11.35 2.58
CA LYS A 430 -27.93 -10.83 3.53
C LYS A 430 -27.32 -11.99 4.31
N THR A 431 -26.03 -12.21 4.18
CA THR A 431 -25.28 -13.20 4.95
C THR A 431 -24.76 -12.57 6.23
N VAL A 432 -24.96 -13.24 7.37
CA VAL A 432 -24.38 -12.85 8.67
C VAL A 432 -23.40 -13.94 9.09
N THR A 433 -22.18 -13.56 9.44
CA THR A 433 -21.14 -14.48 9.92
C THR A 433 -21.05 -14.51 11.44
N ARG A 434 -20.42 -15.55 12.00
CA ARG A 434 -20.28 -15.69 13.46
C ARG A 434 -19.36 -14.64 14.09
N ASP A 435 -18.46 -14.05 13.30
CA ASP A 435 -17.62 -12.90 13.67
C ASP A 435 -18.33 -11.54 13.43
N GLY A 436 -19.63 -11.55 13.15
CA GLY A 436 -20.47 -10.35 13.05
C GLY A 436 -20.37 -9.59 11.73
N ARG A 437 -19.67 -10.12 10.72
CA ARG A 437 -19.58 -9.51 9.40
C ARG A 437 -20.85 -9.76 8.60
N ILE A 438 -21.15 -8.82 7.70
CA ILE A 438 -22.37 -8.82 6.89
C ILE A 438 -21.99 -8.71 5.42
N PHE A 439 -22.59 -9.55 4.59
CA PHE A 439 -22.44 -9.52 3.13
C PHE A 439 -23.80 -9.54 2.44
N TYR A 440 -23.89 -8.99 1.24
CA TYR A 440 -25.14 -8.96 0.46
C TYR A 440 -24.93 -9.59 -0.91
N SER A 441 -25.96 -10.27 -1.41
CA SER A 441 -26.07 -10.64 -2.82
C SER A 441 -26.33 -9.41 -3.69
N GLU A 442 -26.20 -9.58 -5.01
CA GLU A 442 -26.86 -8.67 -5.96
C GLU A 442 -28.36 -8.58 -5.67
N ILE A 443 -28.94 -7.41 -5.94
CA ILE A 443 -30.38 -7.21 -5.84
C ILE A 443 -31.05 -7.83 -7.08
N ARG A 444 -32.00 -8.74 -6.88
CA ARG A 444 -32.85 -9.28 -7.93
C ARG A 444 -34.16 -8.53 -7.99
N LYS A 445 -34.40 -7.90 -9.13
CA LYS A 445 -35.64 -7.18 -9.43
C LYS A 445 -36.65 -8.15 -10.02
N VAL A 446 -37.81 -8.27 -9.38
CA VAL A 446 -38.92 -9.13 -9.78
C VAL A 446 -40.05 -8.26 -10.30
N SER A 447 -40.45 -8.50 -11.55
CA SER A 447 -41.53 -7.73 -12.20
C SER A 447 -42.87 -7.92 -11.51
N TRP A 448 -43.72 -6.92 -11.70
CA TRP A 448 -45.14 -7.05 -11.43
C TRP A 448 -45.73 -8.20 -12.24
N PHE A 449 -46.85 -8.73 -11.77
CA PHE A 449 -47.66 -9.72 -12.47
C PHE A 449 -49.06 -9.18 -12.59
N TYR A 450 -49.63 -9.28 -13.78
CA TYR A 450 -51.01 -8.90 -14.01
C TYR A 450 -51.85 -10.14 -14.29
N ARG A 451 -53.09 -10.12 -13.82
CA ARG A 451 -54.07 -11.18 -14.06
C ARG A 451 -55.41 -10.56 -14.38
N VAL A 452 -56.06 -11.11 -15.41
CA VAL A 452 -57.46 -10.80 -15.70
C VAL A 452 -58.27 -12.06 -15.45
N THR A 453 -59.23 -11.98 -14.53
CA THR A 453 -60.14 -13.09 -14.20
C THR A 453 -61.57 -12.71 -14.50
N VAL A 454 -62.29 -13.63 -15.14
CA VAL A 454 -63.69 -13.44 -15.54
C VAL A 454 -64.51 -14.51 -14.85
N TYR A 455 -65.46 -14.11 -14.00
CA TYR A 455 -66.29 -15.05 -13.27
C TYR A 455 -67.67 -14.48 -12.91
N PRO A 456 -68.71 -15.34 -12.75
CA PRO A 456 -68.68 -16.76 -13.09
C PRO A 456 -68.60 -16.96 -14.62
N ASN A 457 -68.02 -18.07 -15.02
CA ASN A 457 -67.98 -18.51 -16.41
C ASN A 457 -68.19 -20.04 -16.42
N PRO A 458 -69.31 -20.57 -16.96
CA PRO A 458 -70.38 -19.88 -17.70
C PRO A 458 -71.26 -18.93 -16.86
N ASN A 459 -72.04 -18.06 -17.52
CA ASN A 459 -73.02 -17.14 -16.88
C ASN A 459 -74.25 -16.85 -17.78
N ASN A 460 -75.21 -16.06 -17.26
CA ASN A 460 -76.44 -15.67 -17.97
C ASN A 460 -76.42 -14.20 -18.44
N GLY A 461 -75.27 -13.71 -18.90
CA GLY A 461 -75.10 -12.31 -19.32
C GLY A 461 -74.64 -11.37 -18.20
N ASN A 462 -74.47 -11.86 -16.97
CA ASN A 462 -73.95 -11.10 -15.84
C ASN A 462 -72.68 -11.77 -15.30
N PHE A 463 -71.55 -11.08 -15.36
CA PHE A 463 -70.27 -11.54 -14.84
C PHE A 463 -69.44 -10.38 -14.30
N ARG A 464 -68.31 -10.70 -13.68
CA ARG A 464 -67.31 -9.74 -13.22
C ARG A 464 -66.01 -9.94 -13.95
N VAL A 465 -65.33 -8.83 -14.22
CA VAL A 465 -63.95 -8.81 -14.67
C VAL A 465 -63.12 -8.18 -13.57
N ASP A 466 -62.30 -9.02 -12.94
CA ASP A 466 -61.32 -8.59 -11.96
C ASP A 466 -59.96 -8.43 -12.63
N LEU A 467 -59.37 -7.28 -12.41
CA LEU A 467 -58.04 -6.90 -12.87
C LEU A 467 -57.12 -6.86 -11.65
N PHE A 468 -56.04 -7.62 -11.67
CA PHE A 468 -54.94 -7.54 -10.70
C PHE A 468 -53.68 -7.10 -11.44
N GLY A 469 -52.83 -6.26 -10.83
CA GLY A 469 -51.58 -5.85 -11.50
C GLY A 469 -51.77 -4.79 -12.59
N ILE A 470 -52.97 -4.22 -12.72
CA ILE A 470 -53.31 -3.25 -13.75
C ILE A 470 -53.93 -2.03 -13.07
N ASP A 471 -53.17 -0.95 -13.05
CA ASP A 471 -53.49 0.35 -12.43
C ASP A 471 -54.05 1.37 -13.43
N LYS A 472 -54.17 0.97 -14.70
CA LYS A 472 -54.60 1.82 -15.82
C LYS A 472 -55.96 1.44 -16.33
N THR A 473 -56.59 2.38 -17.02
CA THR A 473 -57.82 2.13 -17.76
C THR A 473 -57.59 1.09 -18.85
N VAL A 474 -58.29 -0.04 -18.75
CA VAL A 474 -58.26 -1.13 -19.74
C VAL A 474 -59.50 -1.05 -20.61
N ARG A 475 -59.36 -1.11 -21.93
CA ARG A 475 -60.50 -1.33 -22.81
C ARG A 475 -60.73 -2.82 -22.97
N MET A 476 -61.91 -3.28 -22.60
CA MET A 476 -62.39 -4.62 -22.88
C MET A 476 -63.29 -4.57 -24.13
N ASN A 477 -62.94 -5.36 -25.15
CA ASN A 477 -63.77 -5.62 -26.30
C ASN A 477 -64.26 -7.06 -26.26
N MET A 478 -65.56 -7.27 -26.46
CA MET A 478 -66.19 -8.58 -26.53
C MET A 478 -66.55 -8.89 -27.97
N TYR A 479 -66.05 -10.00 -28.49
CA TYR A 479 -66.30 -10.48 -29.85
C TYR A 479 -67.08 -11.79 -29.83
N ASP A 480 -67.95 -11.99 -30.80
CA ASP A 480 -68.48 -13.33 -31.09
C ASP A 480 -67.45 -14.20 -31.83
N MET A 481 -67.77 -15.48 -32.04
CA MET A 481 -66.88 -16.41 -32.75
C MET A 481 -66.68 -16.07 -34.25
N ALA A 482 -67.51 -15.18 -34.81
CA ALA A 482 -67.34 -14.66 -36.17
C ALA A 482 -66.48 -13.38 -36.21
N GLY A 483 -65.97 -12.90 -35.06
CA GLY A 483 -65.14 -11.71 -34.94
C GLY A 483 -65.92 -10.39 -34.92
N ARG A 484 -67.26 -10.43 -34.79
CA ARG A 484 -68.09 -9.22 -34.69
C ARG A 484 -68.00 -8.65 -33.27
N LEU A 485 -67.77 -7.34 -33.16
CA LEU A 485 -67.70 -6.64 -31.88
C LEU A 485 -69.11 -6.50 -31.28
N MET A 486 -69.34 -7.16 -30.15
CA MET A 486 -70.62 -7.18 -29.43
C MET A 486 -70.72 -6.11 -28.35
N LYS A 487 -69.61 -5.85 -27.66
CA LYS A 487 -69.52 -4.84 -26.59
C LYS A 487 -68.12 -4.27 -26.51
N SER A 488 -68.02 -2.98 -26.17
CA SER A 488 -66.77 -2.36 -25.73
C SER A 488 -67.02 -1.60 -24.43
N MET A 489 -66.10 -1.70 -23.47
CA MET A 489 -66.20 -1.05 -22.17
C MET A 489 -64.82 -0.68 -21.63
N LEU A 490 -64.74 0.44 -20.91
CA LEU A 490 -63.54 0.82 -20.15
C LEU A 490 -63.66 0.25 -18.73
N LEU A 491 -62.66 -0.51 -18.32
CA LEU A 491 -62.49 -1.05 -16.99
C LEU A 491 -61.51 -0.14 -16.24
N THR A 492 -61.96 0.41 -15.12
CA THR A 492 -61.22 1.42 -14.34
C THR A 492 -61.01 1.01 -12.89
N ALA A 493 -61.75 0.01 -12.41
CA ALA A 493 -61.62 -0.54 -11.06
C ALA A 493 -60.90 -1.90 -11.08
N GLN A 494 -60.45 -2.36 -9.90
CA GLN A 494 -59.91 -3.72 -9.71
C GLN A 494 -61.00 -4.80 -9.93
N SER A 495 -62.27 -4.47 -9.71
CA SER A 495 -63.41 -5.36 -9.98
C SER A 495 -64.50 -4.61 -10.72
N ASN A 496 -64.91 -5.10 -11.89
CA ASN A 496 -65.85 -4.42 -12.77
C ASN A 496 -67.03 -5.35 -13.08
N PRO A 497 -68.27 -5.04 -12.65
CA PRO A 497 -69.44 -5.79 -13.06
C PRO A 497 -69.76 -5.51 -14.54
N VAL A 498 -70.12 -6.56 -15.27
CA VAL A 498 -70.49 -6.50 -16.68
C VAL A 498 -71.83 -7.19 -16.87
N SER A 499 -72.76 -6.47 -17.50
CA SER A 499 -74.09 -6.96 -17.88
C SER A 499 -74.29 -6.78 -19.38
N VAL A 500 -74.65 -7.87 -20.06
CA VAL A 500 -74.90 -7.92 -21.50
C VAL A 500 -76.22 -8.65 -21.78
N ASN A 501 -76.95 -8.17 -22.78
CA ASN A 501 -78.16 -8.81 -23.29
C ASN A 501 -77.89 -9.23 -24.75
N ILE A 502 -77.30 -10.41 -24.90
CA ILE A 502 -76.84 -10.97 -26.18
C ILE A 502 -77.21 -12.46 -26.22
N PRO A 503 -77.34 -13.09 -27.41
CA PRO A 503 -77.71 -14.49 -27.50
C PRO A 503 -76.75 -15.42 -26.75
N SER A 504 -77.26 -16.56 -26.27
CA SER A 504 -76.41 -17.64 -25.76
C SER A 504 -75.32 -18.05 -26.77
N GLY A 505 -74.12 -18.32 -26.27
CA GLY A 505 -72.95 -18.66 -27.09
C GLY A 505 -71.62 -18.39 -26.40
N THR A 506 -70.52 -18.73 -27.09
CA THR A 506 -69.14 -18.44 -26.65
C THR A 506 -68.69 -17.11 -27.21
N TYR A 507 -68.03 -16.30 -26.37
CA TYR A 507 -67.50 -15.00 -26.73
C TYR A 507 -66.06 -14.86 -26.25
N VAL A 508 -65.27 -14.05 -26.96
CA VAL A 508 -63.88 -13.73 -26.60
C VAL A 508 -63.80 -12.29 -26.11
N LEU A 509 -63.36 -12.12 -24.86
CA LEU A 509 -63.02 -10.83 -24.29
C LEU A 509 -61.55 -10.55 -24.57
N VAL A 510 -61.25 -9.42 -25.22
CA VAL A 510 -59.88 -8.96 -25.48
C VAL A 510 -59.64 -7.66 -24.74
N PHE A 511 -58.53 -7.61 -24.00
CA PHE A 511 -58.19 -6.50 -23.11
C PHE A 511 -57.03 -5.71 -23.71
N TYR A 512 -57.17 -4.38 -23.76
CA TYR A 512 -56.19 -3.46 -24.34
C TYR A 512 -55.82 -2.36 -23.33
N ASP A 513 -54.52 -2.08 -23.20
CA ASP A 513 -54.01 -0.95 -22.41
C ASP A 513 -54.18 0.35 -23.21
N THR A 514 -55.09 1.20 -22.75
CA THR A 514 -55.41 2.46 -23.42
C THR A 514 -54.29 3.50 -23.32
N ALA A 515 -53.37 3.37 -22.36
CA ALA A 515 -52.27 4.30 -22.17
C ALA A 515 -51.08 4.02 -23.09
N HIS A 516 -50.97 2.81 -23.65
CA HIS A 516 -49.85 2.37 -24.49
C HIS A 516 -50.28 1.98 -25.90
N LYS A 517 -50.91 2.91 -26.64
CA LYS A 517 -51.34 2.71 -28.04
C LYS A 517 -52.17 1.43 -28.24
N ASP A 518 -53.04 1.10 -27.29
CA ASP A 518 -53.88 -0.10 -27.32
C ASP A 518 -53.10 -1.41 -27.44
N LYS A 519 -51.99 -1.51 -26.70
CA LYS A 519 -51.27 -2.77 -26.57
C LYS A 519 -52.19 -3.83 -25.96
N ARG A 520 -52.33 -4.97 -26.62
CA ARG A 520 -53.11 -6.12 -26.11
C ARG A 520 -52.48 -6.64 -24.81
N ILE A 521 -53.28 -6.68 -23.74
CA ILE A 521 -52.93 -7.21 -22.42
C ILE A 521 -53.14 -8.73 -22.38
N GLY A 522 -54.26 -9.19 -22.93
CA GLY A 522 -54.64 -10.61 -22.92
C GLY A 522 -56.01 -10.85 -23.55
N ALA A 523 -56.49 -12.08 -23.48
CA ALA A 523 -57.86 -12.43 -23.83
C ALA A 523 -58.41 -13.50 -22.88
N GLN A 524 -59.72 -13.53 -22.70
CA GLN A 524 -60.45 -14.54 -21.91
C GLN A 524 -61.67 -15.01 -22.69
N GLU A 525 -61.96 -16.30 -22.60
CA GLU A 525 -63.22 -16.85 -23.10
C GLU A 525 -64.32 -16.68 -22.06
N VAL A 526 -65.55 -16.39 -22.51
CA VAL A 526 -66.74 -16.36 -21.67
C VAL A 526 -67.92 -17.04 -22.37
N ILE A 527 -68.65 -17.89 -21.64
CA ILE A 527 -69.78 -18.67 -22.13
C ILE A 527 -71.07 -18.09 -21.55
N ILE A 528 -71.99 -17.69 -22.42
CA ILE A 528 -73.31 -17.15 -22.08
C ILE A 528 -74.38 -18.21 -22.36
N LEU A 529 -75.21 -18.52 -21.36
CA LEU A 529 -76.18 -19.62 -21.43
C LEU A 529 -77.63 -19.21 -21.76
N LYS A 530 -77.94 -17.91 -21.82
CA LYS A 530 -79.28 -17.38 -22.14
C LYS A 530 -79.22 -16.30 -23.19
#